data_AF-A0A528J8D7-F1
#
_entry.id   AF-A0A528J8D7-F1
#
_cell.length_a   1.000
_cell.length_b   1.000
_cell.length_c   1.000
_cell.angle_alpha   90.00
_cell.angle_beta   90.00
_cell.angle_gamma   90.00
#
_symmetry.space_group_name_H-M   'P 1'
#
loop_
_entity.id
_entity.type
_entity.pdbx_description
1 polymer ?
#
loop_
_entity_poly.entity_id
_entity_poly.type
_entity_poly.pdbx_seq_one_letter_code
_entity_poly.pdbx_strand_id
1 'polypeptide(L)'
;LQERLARLGGGVAVIRVGGATEVEVREKKDRIDDAMNATRAAVAEGILPGGGVALLRAGRALKKLKGSNEDQQVGIAIVRKAITWPARQIAINAGLEGSVVIAGILENDDNAYGYDAQSGVYGDLVSKGIIDPAKVVRTALQGAASVAGLLIMTEAMVAEVPGPPPPELPGHEHHHHDMDLDF
;
A
#
# COMPACT_ATOMS: atom_id res chain seq x y z
N LEU A 1 -9.07 24.28 22.73
CA LEU A 1 -8.31 25.56 22.64
C LEU A 1 -6.85 25.33 22.21
N GLN A 2 -6.13 24.41 22.85
CA GLN A 2 -4.71 24.10 22.57
C GLN A 2 -4.42 23.67 21.12
N GLU A 3 -5.24 22.79 20.52
CA GLU A 3 -5.04 22.37 19.13
C GLU A 3 -5.16 23.52 18.12
N ARG A 4 -6.07 24.47 18.38
CA ARG A 4 -6.24 25.68 17.54
C ARG A 4 -5.07 26.66 17.72
N LEU A 5 -4.54 26.79 18.94
CA LEU A 5 -3.32 27.55 19.23
C LEU A 5 -2.10 26.94 18.54
N ALA A 6 -1.98 25.61 18.52
CA ALA A 6 -0.89 24.92 17.82
C ALA A 6 -0.94 25.14 16.30
N ARG A 7 -2.14 25.18 15.69
CA ARG A 7 -2.30 25.48 14.26
C ARG A 7 -2.02 26.95 13.90
N LEU A 8 -2.20 27.88 14.84
CA LEU A 8 -1.93 29.31 14.64
C LEU A 8 -0.48 29.69 14.96
N GLY A 9 0.12 29.08 15.98
CA GLY A 9 1.53 29.27 16.34
C GLY A 9 2.50 28.41 15.53
N GLY A 10 2.01 27.29 14.97
CA GLY A 10 2.76 26.44 14.06
C GLY A 10 2.84 27.07 12.68
N GLY A 11 4.05 27.38 12.23
CA GLY A 11 4.29 27.88 10.87
C GLY A 11 3.99 26.83 9.79
N VAL A 12 3.91 27.29 8.54
CA VAL A 12 3.75 26.43 7.36
C VAL A 12 5.10 26.27 6.68
N ALA A 13 5.59 25.04 6.59
CA ALA A 13 6.75 24.71 5.77
C ALA A 13 6.31 24.49 4.32
N VAL A 14 6.96 25.16 3.36
CA VAL A 14 6.67 25.05 1.93
C VAL A 14 7.86 24.39 1.23
N ILE A 15 7.60 23.26 0.56
CA ILE A 15 8.59 22.58 -0.28
C ILE A 15 8.38 23.06 -1.72
N ARG A 16 9.39 23.70 -2.31
CA ARG A 16 9.37 24.14 -3.71
C ARG A 16 10.11 23.12 -4.56
N VAL A 17 9.42 22.56 -5.56
CA VAL A 17 9.96 21.52 -6.45
C VAL A 17 10.31 22.13 -7.79
N GLY A 18 11.49 21.81 -8.31
CA GLY A 18 11.99 22.30 -9.60
C GLY A 18 12.48 21.18 -10.53
N GLY A 19 12.53 21.48 -11.82
CA GLY A 19 12.89 20.54 -12.88
C GLY A 19 13.14 21.27 -14.20
N ALA A 20 13.69 20.56 -15.19
CA ALA A 20 14.02 21.12 -16.50
C ALA A 20 12.79 21.25 -17.41
N THR A 21 11.77 20.42 -17.19
CA THR A 21 10.50 20.45 -17.92
C THR A 21 9.33 20.37 -16.94
N GLU A 22 8.14 20.80 -17.37
CA GLU A 22 6.94 20.71 -16.55
C GLU A 22 6.60 19.25 -16.16
N VAL A 23 6.79 18.31 -17.09
CA VAL A 23 6.56 16.88 -16.85
C VAL A 23 7.46 16.37 -15.72
N GLU A 24 8.74 16.77 -15.72
CA GLU A 24 9.68 16.38 -14.65
C GLU A 24 9.33 17.03 -13.31
N VAL A 25 8.89 18.30 -13.31
CA VAL A 25 8.43 18.97 -12.09
C VAL A 25 7.24 18.23 -11.49
N ARG A 26 6.26 17.83 -12.31
CA ARG A 26 5.09 17.07 -11.86
C ARG A 26 5.49 15.72 -11.25
N GLU A 27 6.32 14.94 -11.94
CA GLU A 27 6.78 13.63 -11.42
C GLU A 27 7.60 13.76 -10.12
N LYS A 28 8.48 14.77 -10.03
CA LYS A 28 9.23 15.04 -8.79
C LYS A 28 8.31 15.47 -7.66
N LYS A 29 7.30 16.27 -7.94
CA LYS A 29 6.33 16.72 -6.94
C LYS A 29 5.57 15.53 -6.37
N ASP A 30 5.06 14.66 -7.23
CA ASP A 30 4.33 13.45 -6.81
C ASP A 30 5.22 12.55 -5.92
N ARG A 31 6.48 12.33 -6.31
CA ARG A 31 7.44 11.58 -5.46
C ARG A 31 7.72 12.23 -4.11
N ILE A 32 7.79 13.56 -4.05
CA ILE A 32 8.02 14.29 -2.80
C ILE A 32 6.79 14.19 -1.89
N ASP A 33 5.60 14.30 -2.45
CA ASP A 33 4.35 14.14 -1.71
C ASP A 33 4.24 12.71 -1.14
N ASP A 34 4.58 11.69 -1.93
CA ASP A 34 4.65 10.30 -1.49
C ASP A 34 5.67 10.10 -0.35
N ALA A 35 6.89 10.62 -0.52
CA ALA A 35 7.95 10.53 0.48
C ALA A 35 7.57 11.24 1.80
N MET A 36 6.92 12.40 1.71
CA MET A 36 6.45 13.14 2.88
C MET A 36 5.37 12.35 3.61
N ASN A 37 4.42 11.77 2.89
CA ASN A 37 3.33 10.98 3.47
C ASN A 37 3.85 9.67 4.09
N ALA A 38 4.78 8.98 3.43
CA ALA A 38 5.45 7.79 3.96
C ALA A 38 6.22 8.11 5.25
N THR A 39 6.96 9.22 5.27
CA THR A 39 7.71 9.66 6.46
C THR A 39 6.77 9.99 7.62
N ARG A 40 5.67 10.71 7.37
CA ARG A 40 4.65 11.00 8.39
C ARG A 40 4.03 9.71 8.95
N ALA A 41 3.76 8.73 8.10
CA ALA A 41 3.25 7.43 8.51
C ALA A 41 4.27 6.64 9.35
N ALA A 42 5.55 6.69 8.97
CA ALA A 42 6.65 6.05 9.69
C ALA A 42 6.86 6.67 11.08
N VAL A 43 6.78 8.00 11.19
CA VAL A 43 6.86 8.69 12.49
C VAL A 43 5.69 8.33 13.40
N ALA A 44 4.49 8.10 12.84
CA ALA A 44 3.29 7.82 13.62
C ALA A 44 3.24 6.40 14.21
N GLU A 45 3.61 5.37 13.44
CA GLU A 45 3.46 3.96 13.84
C GLU A 45 4.75 3.14 13.73
N GLY A 46 5.88 3.78 13.40
CA GLY A 46 7.16 3.10 13.21
C GLY A 46 7.31 2.49 11.81
N ILE A 47 8.40 1.72 11.66
CA ILE A 47 8.82 1.09 10.42
C ILE A 47 8.92 -0.42 10.58
N LEU A 48 8.80 -1.13 9.47
CA LEU A 48 8.92 -2.57 9.35
C LEU A 48 9.92 -2.93 8.24
N PRO A 49 10.51 -4.14 8.27
CA PRO A 49 11.25 -4.64 7.12
C PRO A 49 10.33 -4.71 5.91
N GLY A 50 10.76 -4.09 4.81
CA GLY A 50 9.96 -3.98 3.60
C GLY A 50 9.92 -5.27 2.78
N GLY A 51 9.68 -5.13 1.47
CA GLY A 51 9.72 -6.27 0.54
C GLY A 51 8.67 -7.35 0.81
N GLY A 52 7.59 -7.02 1.53
CA GLY A 52 6.57 -7.97 1.97
C GLY A 52 6.99 -8.90 3.11
N VAL A 53 8.21 -8.76 3.66
CA VAL A 53 8.71 -9.61 4.75
C VAL A 53 7.88 -9.46 6.01
N ALA A 54 7.48 -8.24 6.36
CA ALA A 54 6.64 -7.98 7.53
C ALA A 54 5.35 -8.84 7.54
N LEU A 55 4.69 -8.96 6.38
CA LEU A 55 3.48 -9.77 6.22
C LEU A 55 3.78 -11.27 6.32
N LEU A 56 4.88 -11.75 5.73
CA LEU A 56 5.33 -13.14 5.90
C LEU A 56 5.56 -13.49 7.37
N ARG A 57 6.23 -12.60 8.12
CA ARG A 57 6.52 -12.78 9.56
C ARG A 57 5.23 -12.73 10.38
N ALA A 58 4.31 -11.82 10.07
CA ALA A 58 3.00 -11.75 10.72
C ALA A 58 2.19 -13.05 10.56
N GLY A 59 2.39 -13.80 9.46
CA GLY A 59 1.80 -15.11 9.24
C GLY A 59 2.11 -16.16 10.33
N ARG A 60 3.18 -15.98 11.12
CA ARG A 60 3.48 -16.83 12.28
C ARG A 60 2.36 -16.79 13.32
N ALA A 61 1.72 -15.64 13.52
CA ALA A 61 0.62 -15.49 14.47
C ALA A 61 -0.60 -16.33 14.06
N LEU A 62 -0.83 -16.50 12.76
CA LEU A 62 -1.95 -17.28 12.22
C LEU A 62 -1.79 -18.80 12.45
N LYS A 63 -0.58 -19.30 12.71
CA LYS A 63 -0.37 -20.74 12.98
C LYS A 63 -1.08 -21.21 14.26
N LYS A 64 -1.24 -20.32 15.23
CA LYS A 64 -1.88 -20.62 16.53
C LYS A 64 -3.37 -20.26 16.55
N LEU A 65 -3.86 -19.55 15.53
CA LEU A 65 -5.24 -19.10 15.44
C LEU A 65 -6.14 -20.26 15.00
N LYS A 66 -7.24 -20.48 15.73
CA LYS A 66 -8.25 -21.50 15.42
C LYS A 66 -9.60 -20.84 15.21
N GLY A 67 -10.28 -21.24 14.14
CA GLY A 67 -11.67 -20.86 13.91
C GLY A 67 -12.62 -21.61 14.84
N SER A 68 -13.83 -21.08 15.04
CA SER A 68 -14.89 -21.77 15.79
C SER A 68 -15.51 -22.94 15.01
N ASN A 69 -15.36 -22.95 13.69
CA ASN A 69 -15.83 -24.01 12.78
C ASN A 69 -14.87 -24.16 11.59
N GLU A 70 -15.13 -25.14 10.73
CA GLU A 70 -14.30 -25.44 9.56
C GLU A 70 -14.25 -24.27 8.56
N ASP A 71 -15.37 -23.58 8.32
CA ASP A 71 -15.44 -22.43 7.40
C ASP A 71 -14.52 -21.28 7.85
N GLN A 72 -14.53 -20.96 9.15
CA GLN A 72 -13.61 -19.96 9.71
C GLN A 72 -12.16 -20.43 9.60
N GLN A 73 -11.88 -21.73 9.74
CA GLN A 73 -10.55 -22.26 9.55
C GLN A 73 -10.06 -22.13 8.10
N VAL A 74 -10.96 -22.31 7.13
CA VAL A 74 -10.70 -22.02 5.71
C VAL A 74 -10.41 -20.54 5.51
N GLY A 75 -11.19 -19.64 6.11
CA GLY A 75 -10.95 -18.19 6.08
C GLY A 75 -9.55 -17.80 6.58
N ILE A 76 -9.12 -18.38 7.72
CA ILE A 76 -7.77 -18.18 8.25
C ILE A 76 -6.71 -18.67 7.26
N ALA A 77 -6.93 -19.83 6.61
CA ALA A 77 -6.00 -20.37 5.62
C ALA A 77 -5.90 -19.49 4.36
N ILE A 78 -7.00 -18.87 3.92
CA ILE A 78 -7.02 -17.90 2.81
C ILE A 78 -6.13 -16.71 3.15
N VAL A 79 -6.32 -16.09 4.31
CA VAL A 79 -5.49 -14.94 4.75
C VAL A 79 -4.02 -15.36 4.85
N ARG A 80 -3.73 -16.53 5.43
CA ARG A 80 -2.36 -17.05 5.54
C ARG A 80 -1.68 -17.22 4.19
N LYS A 81 -2.43 -17.58 3.14
CA LYS A 81 -1.92 -17.64 1.76
C LYS A 81 -1.78 -16.23 1.17
N ALA A 82 -2.78 -15.37 1.35
CA ALA A 82 -2.84 -14.01 0.80
C ALA A 82 -1.63 -13.16 1.20
N ILE A 83 -1.27 -13.16 2.48
CA ILE A 83 -0.14 -12.37 3.01
C ILE A 83 1.23 -12.76 2.44
N THR A 84 1.35 -13.90 1.76
CA THR A 84 2.60 -14.29 1.07
C THR A 84 2.76 -13.65 -0.30
N TRP A 85 1.67 -13.20 -0.91
CA TRP A 85 1.68 -12.71 -2.28
C TRP A 85 2.48 -11.43 -2.50
N PRO A 86 2.54 -10.44 -1.60
CA PRO A 86 3.33 -9.24 -1.82
C PRO A 86 4.82 -9.55 -2.07
N ALA A 87 5.44 -10.36 -1.20
CA ALA A 87 6.82 -10.81 -1.39
C ALA A 87 6.98 -11.69 -2.65
N ARG A 88 6.01 -12.57 -2.91
CA ARG A 88 6.00 -13.41 -4.12
C ARG A 88 5.99 -12.56 -5.39
N GLN A 89 5.14 -11.54 -5.44
CA GLN A 89 4.97 -10.69 -6.61
C GLN A 89 6.22 -9.86 -6.87
N ILE A 90 6.86 -9.34 -5.82
CA ILE A 90 8.15 -8.65 -5.95
C ILE A 90 9.21 -9.59 -6.56
N ALA A 91 9.29 -10.84 -6.09
CA ALA A 91 10.21 -11.81 -6.66
C ALA A 91 9.90 -12.17 -8.12
N ILE A 92 8.61 -12.34 -8.48
CA ILE A 92 8.18 -12.59 -9.86
C ILE A 92 8.56 -11.42 -10.77
N ASN A 93 8.34 -10.18 -10.32
CA ASN A 93 8.70 -8.98 -11.06
C ASN A 93 10.23 -8.86 -11.26
N ALA A 94 11.01 -9.45 -10.36
CA ALA A 94 12.47 -9.57 -10.48
C ALA A 94 12.92 -10.76 -11.34
N GLY A 95 11.99 -11.51 -11.96
CA GLY A 95 12.30 -12.66 -12.82
C GLY A 95 12.66 -13.94 -12.06
N LEU A 96 12.29 -14.04 -10.78
CA LEU A 96 12.64 -15.16 -9.91
C LEU A 96 11.42 -16.02 -9.56
N GLU A 97 11.70 -17.27 -9.16
CA GLU A 97 10.69 -18.18 -8.66
C GLU A 97 10.26 -17.77 -7.25
N GLY A 98 9.14 -17.06 -7.11
CA GLY A 98 8.74 -16.44 -5.84
C GLY A 98 8.52 -17.44 -4.69
N SER A 99 8.21 -18.70 -4.97
CA SER A 99 8.14 -19.76 -3.94
C SER A 99 9.51 -20.05 -3.31
N VAL A 100 10.58 -20.04 -4.12
CA VAL A 100 11.96 -20.25 -3.65
C VAL A 100 12.41 -19.07 -2.81
N VAL A 101 12.08 -17.84 -3.25
CA VAL A 101 12.41 -16.62 -2.50
C VAL A 101 11.73 -16.60 -1.13
N ILE A 102 10.43 -16.89 -1.07
CA ILE A 102 9.70 -16.95 0.20
C ILE A 102 10.29 -18.04 1.11
N ALA A 103 10.58 -19.22 0.58
CA ALA A 103 11.19 -20.30 1.36
C ALA A 103 12.53 -19.84 1.97
N GLY A 104 13.43 -19.25 1.16
CA GLY A 104 14.71 -18.74 1.64
C GLY A 104 14.59 -17.64 2.69
N ILE A 105 13.58 -16.75 2.59
CA ILE A 105 13.30 -15.75 3.64
C ILE A 105 12.90 -16.45 4.94
N LEU A 106 12.05 -17.47 4.87
CA LEU A 106 11.48 -18.16 6.02
C LEU A 106 12.44 -19.15 6.69
N GLU A 107 13.52 -19.56 6.02
CA GLU A 107 14.59 -20.40 6.59
C GLU A 107 15.35 -19.70 7.72
N ASN A 108 15.41 -18.37 7.69
CA ASN A 108 15.98 -17.57 8.76
C ASN A 108 14.89 -17.03 9.69
N ASP A 109 15.10 -17.11 10.99
CA ASP A 109 14.10 -16.67 11.97
C ASP A 109 14.10 -15.17 12.26
N ASP A 110 15.17 -14.46 11.91
CA ASP A 110 15.30 -13.01 12.07
C ASP A 110 14.18 -12.28 11.31
N ASN A 111 13.51 -11.36 12.02
CA ASN A 111 12.41 -10.59 11.46
C ASN A 111 12.86 -9.66 10.33
N ALA A 112 14.09 -9.16 10.38
CA ALA A 112 14.63 -8.24 9.38
C ALA A 112 15.24 -8.96 8.16
N TYR A 113 15.50 -10.26 8.27
CA TYR A 113 16.05 -11.05 7.17
C TYR A 113 15.01 -11.21 6.05
N GLY A 114 15.39 -10.79 4.85
CA GLY A 114 14.56 -10.79 3.67
C GLY A 114 15.38 -10.94 2.39
N TYR A 115 14.73 -10.72 1.25
CA TYR A 115 15.34 -10.74 -0.06
C TYR A 115 15.31 -9.34 -0.67
N ASP A 116 16.48 -8.80 -0.99
CA ASP A 116 16.59 -7.54 -1.73
C ASP A 116 16.47 -7.85 -3.23
N ALA A 117 15.32 -7.53 -3.81
CA ALA A 117 15.04 -7.77 -5.22
C ALA A 117 15.81 -6.84 -6.18
N GLN A 118 16.36 -5.73 -5.68
CA GLN A 118 17.16 -4.81 -6.47
C GLN A 118 18.59 -5.32 -6.65
N SER A 119 19.20 -5.84 -5.58
CA SER A 119 20.56 -6.40 -5.61
C SER A 119 20.63 -7.92 -5.80
N GLY A 120 19.50 -8.61 -5.66
CA GLY A 120 19.39 -10.05 -5.82
C GLY A 120 19.91 -10.89 -4.65
N VAL A 121 20.13 -10.29 -3.48
CA VAL A 121 20.76 -10.94 -2.33
C VAL A 121 19.89 -10.93 -1.07
N TYR A 122 19.94 -12.02 -0.31
CA TYR A 122 19.34 -12.07 1.02
C TYR A 122 20.12 -11.24 2.04
N GLY A 123 19.47 -10.84 3.12
CA GLY A 123 20.09 -10.16 4.25
C GLY A 123 19.11 -9.34 5.06
N ASP A 124 19.64 -8.55 5.99
CA ASP A 124 18.86 -7.60 6.77
C ASP A 124 18.37 -6.44 5.87
N LEU A 125 17.07 -6.38 5.64
CA LEU A 125 16.44 -5.35 4.81
C LEU A 125 16.42 -3.98 5.48
N VAL A 126 16.34 -3.93 6.80
CA VAL A 126 16.34 -2.67 7.55
C VAL A 126 17.71 -2.02 7.44
N SER A 127 18.78 -2.79 7.63
CA SER A 127 20.16 -2.33 7.44
C SER A 127 20.46 -1.89 6.00
N LYS A 128 19.74 -2.44 5.02
CA LYS A 128 19.81 -2.02 3.60
C LYS A 128 18.90 -0.83 3.25
N GLY A 129 18.12 -0.31 4.21
CA GLY A 129 17.19 0.80 3.98
C GLY A 129 15.89 0.41 3.25
N ILE A 130 15.61 -0.88 3.10
CA ILE A 130 14.38 -1.40 2.50
C ILE A 130 13.35 -1.56 3.62
N ILE A 131 12.63 -0.47 3.87
CA ILE A 131 11.69 -0.33 4.99
C ILE A 131 10.32 0.14 4.49
N ASP A 132 9.27 -0.34 5.16
CA ASP A 132 7.90 0.11 4.93
C ASP A 132 7.33 0.72 6.21
N PRO A 133 6.58 1.84 6.15
CA PRO A 133 5.87 2.35 7.32
C PRO A 133 4.86 1.32 7.84
N ALA A 134 4.85 1.05 9.14
CA ALA A 134 3.98 0.04 9.74
C ALA A 134 2.49 0.33 9.46
N LYS A 135 2.12 1.62 9.52
CA LYS A 135 0.78 2.11 9.19
C LYS A 135 0.35 1.73 7.78
N VAL A 136 1.25 1.81 6.80
CA VAL A 136 0.95 1.51 5.39
C VAL A 136 0.65 0.03 5.23
N VAL A 137 1.52 -0.85 5.73
CA VAL A 137 1.35 -2.31 5.66
C VAL A 137 0.05 -2.74 6.35
N ARG A 138 -0.23 -2.21 7.55
CA ARG A 138 -1.45 -2.50 8.31
C ARG A 138 -2.70 -2.04 7.57
N THR A 139 -2.71 -0.79 7.10
CA THR A 139 -3.87 -0.20 6.43
C THR A 139 -4.15 -0.91 5.10
N ALA A 140 -3.11 -1.27 4.34
CA ALA A 140 -3.26 -2.04 3.11
C ALA A 140 -3.92 -3.41 3.37
N LEU A 141 -3.45 -4.15 4.38
CA LEU A 141 -4.03 -5.44 4.73
C LEU A 141 -5.49 -5.32 5.20
N GLN A 142 -5.79 -4.33 6.04
CA GLN A 142 -7.14 -4.10 6.54
C GLN A 142 -8.10 -3.68 5.43
N GLY A 143 -7.68 -2.77 4.54
CA GLY A 143 -8.46 -2.34 3.39
C GLY A 143 -8.76 -3.49 2.42
N ALA A 144 -7.74 -4.29 2.10
CA ALA A 144 -7.90 -5.46 1.24
C ALA A 144 -8.85 -6.50 1.85
N ALA A 145 -8.71 -6.80 3.15
CA ALA A 145 -9.59 -7.72 3.85
C ALA A 145 -11.05 -7.21 3.92
N SER A 146 -11.23 -5.89 4.10
CA SER A 146 -12.55 -5.26 4.12
C SER A 146 -13.28 -5.42 2.79
N VAL A 147 -12.61 -5.12 1.67
CA VAL A 147 -13.21 -5.25 0.34
C VAL A 147 -13.44 -6.71 -0.01
N ALA A 148 -12.48 -7.60 0.29
CA ALA A 148 -12.64 -9.03 0.05
C ALA A 148 -13.83 -9.61 0.82
N GLY A 149 -13.99 -9.24 2.10
CA GLY A 149 -15.13 -9.67 2.91
C GLY A 149 -16.47 -9.22 2.34
N LEU A 150 -16.56 -7.96 1.89
CA LEU A 150 -17.76 -7.43 1.23
C LEU A 150 -18.10 -8.24 -0.03
N LEU A 151 -17.12 -8.43 -0.93
CA LEU A 151 -17.34 -9.13 -2.20
C LEU A 151 -17.70 -10.61 -2.01
N ILE A 152 -17.07 -11.30 -1.05
CA ILE A 152 -17.37 -12.72 -0.76
C ILE A 152 -18.82 -12.92 -0.31
N MET A 153 -19.42 -11.94 0.38
CA MET A 153 -20.80 -12.01 0.87
C MET A 153 -21.82 -11.35 -0.08
N THR A 154 -21.38 -10.87 -1.26
CA THR A 154 -22.26 -10.19 -2.20
C THR A 154 -23.01 -11.21 -3.07
N GLU A 155 -24.31 -11.33 -2.86
CA GLU A 155 -25.18 -12.28 -3.59
C GLU A 155 -25.74 -11.71 -4.90
N ALA A 156 -25.82 -10.38 -5.04
CA ALA A 156 -26.38 -9.73 -6.23
C ALA A 156 -25.71 -8.38 -6.51
N MET A 157 -25.60 -8.04 -7.79
CA MET A 157 -25.14 -6.74 -8.28
C MET A 157 -26.14 -6.21 -9.31
N VAL A 158 -26.42 -4.91 -9.27
CA VAL A 158 -27.26 -4.23 -10.27
C VAL A 158 -26.39 -3.20 -10.97
N ALA A 159 -26.42 -3.21 -12.30
CA ALA A 159 -25.72 -2.28 -13.16
C ALA A 159 -26.68 -1.66 -14.16
N GLU A 160 -26.37 -0.45 -14.61
CA GLU A 160 -27.07 0.19 -15.72
C GLU A 160 -26.74 -0.53 -17.03
N VAL A 161 -27.73 -0.60 -17.94
CA VAL A 161 -27.51 -1.14 -19.28
C VAL A 161 -26.57 -0.18 -20.01
N PRO A 162 -25.49 -0.68 -20.66
CA PRO A 162 -24.64 0.15 -21.48
C PRO A 162 -25.48 0.88 -22.54
N GLY A 163 -25.52 2.20 -22.46
CA GLY A 163 -26.26 3.07 -23.36
C GLY A 163 -25.36 4.15 -23.94
N PRO A 164 -25.81 4.85 -25.00
CA PRO A 164 -25.16 6.07 -25.42
C PRO A 164 -25.08 7.04 -24.24
N PRO A 165 -24.04 7.91 -24.18
CA PRO A 165 -23.94 8.91 -23.12
C PRO A 165 -25.27 9.67 -23.03
N PRO A 166 -25.72 9.99 -21.80
CA PRO A 166 -26.99 10.69 -21.62
C PRO A 166 -27.00 11.94 -22.52
N PRO A 167 -28.13 12.24 -23.19
CA PRO A 167 -28.22 13.40 -24.06
C PRO A 167 -27.86 14.65 -23.26
N GLU A 168 -26.98 15.50 -23.83
CA GLU A 168 -26.67 16.79 -23.25
C GLU A 168 -27.98 17.57 -23.04
N LEU A 169 -28.27 17.89 -21.78
CA LEU A 169 -29.46 18.67 -21.44
C LEU A 169 -29.25 20.11 -21.96
N PRO A 170 -30.17 20.66 -22.76
CA PRO A 170 -30.06 22.04 -23.21
C PRO A 170 -30.15 22.96 -21.99
N GLY A 171 -29.05 23.63 -21.66
CA GLY A 171 -28.95 24.56 -20.54
C GLY A 171 -27.96 24.16 -19.44
N HIS A 172 -27.33 22.99 -19.52
CA HIS A 172 -26.04 22.80 -18.84
C HIS A 172 -24.95 23.38 -19.73
N GLU A 173 -24.63 24.66 -19.54
CA GLU A 173 -23.30 25.13 -19.88
C GLU A 173 -22.33 24.21 -19.13
N HIS A 174 -21.69 23.31 -19.86
CA HIS A 174 -20.44 22.73 -19.43
C HIS A 174 -19.51 23.94 -19.27
N HIS A 175 -19.42 24.46 -18.04
CA HIS A 175 -18.16 25.00 -17.59
C HIS A 175 -17.18 23.83 -17.72
N HIS A 176 -16.58 23.72 -18.91
CA HIS A 176 -15.24 23.22 -19.04
C HIS A 176 -14.44 24.04 -18.03
N HIS A 177 -14.23 23.46 -16.85
CA HIS A 177 -13.05 23.76 -16.08
C HIS A 177 -11.89 23.24 -16.94
N ASP A 178 -11.59 23.97 -18.02
CA ASP A 178 -10.22 24.14 -18.42
C ASP A 178 -9.56 24.66 -17.16
N MET A 179 -8.86 23.78 -16.45
CA MET A 179 -7.85 24.18 -15.50
C MET A 179 -6.68 24.77 -16.31
N ASP A 180 -6.95 25.85 -17.03
CA ASP A 180 -5.95 26.87 -17.28
C ASP A 180 -5.73 27.54 -15.92
N LEU A 181 -4.85 26.94 -15.13
CA LEU A 181 -4.21 27.61 -14.01
C LEU A 181 -3.23 28.64 -14.59
N ASP A 182 -3.77 29.75 -15.06
CA ASP A 182 -3.02 30.99 -15.05
C ASP A 182 -2.95 31.49 -13.59
N PHE A 183 -1.70 31.74 -13.17
CA PHE A 183 -1.17 32.27 -11.89
C PHE A 183 -0.78 31.28 -10.78
#